data_AF-A0A9P5MEM2-F1
#
_entry.id   AF-A0A9P5MEM2-F1
#
_cell.length_a   1.000
_cell.length_b   1.000
_cell.length_c   1.000
_cell.angle_alpha   90.00
_cell.angle_beta   90.00
_cell.angle_gamma   90.00
#
_symmetry.space_group_name_H-M   'P 1'
#
loop_
_entity.id
_entity.type
_entity.pdbx_description
1 polymer ?
#
loop_
_entity_poly.entity_id
_entity_poly.type
_entity_poly.pdbx_seq_one_letter_code
_entity_poly.pdbx_strand_id
1 'polypeptide(L)'
;MMIALFRGQSLAKNDTLRESNIQLAKASLLTALALIISAIVQSHKYGLSVFDALILLNLCWIAVVGGFTPILSALMSPDHLDRLAHHWSSRPDSLGAVLRRIWSTFFDLPPTLEWLYLLYSNFILMSGFALWLMHNPSAFDHSLNPCTSTTVFWILGRLVNVTSAGFRAALITLYSLFLVPGVNILIVLVIWAMIYLPSCVLIWPLLWTLLWFWDNVIHPCLPHPGALNPRSERIFAGLDMLRPLPFVIANSILIVITRKTIHANIIDLEGQEWRLGQIFALVIAIFPALSVLRQLKG
;
A
#
# COMPACT_ATOMS: atom_id res chain seq x y z
N MET A 1 -11.59 24.64 30.80
CA MET A 1 -10.16 24.31 30.96
C MET A 1 -9.83 22.87 30.60
N MET A 2 -10.53 21.87 31.15
CA MET A 2 -10.30 20.44 30.89
C MET A 2 -10.50 20.03 29.41
N ILE A 3 -11.55 20.54 28.73
CA ILE A 3 -11.77 20.31 27.29
C ILE A 3 -10.62 20.85 26.42
N ALA A 4 -10.01 21.98 26.81
CA ALA A 4 -8.90 22.57 26.06
C ALA A 4 -7.60 21.74 26.20
N LEU A 5 -7.36 21.13 27.37
CA LEU A 5 -6.23 20.22 27.61
C LEU A 5 -6.36 18.93 26.80
N PHE A 6 -7.55 18.31 26.78
CA PHE A 6 -7.80 17.13 25.93
C PHE A 6 -7.65 17.44 24.44
N ARG A 7 -8.14 18.59 24.00
CA ARG A 7 -7.98 19.04 22.60
C ARG A 7 -6.50 19.27 22.24
N GLY A 8 -5.72 19.84 23.16
CA GLY A 8 -4.28 20.03 22.98
C GLY A 8 -3.49 18.71 22.87
N GLN A 9 -3.80 17.73 23.72
CA GLN A 9 -3.15 16.41 23.65
C GLN A 9 -3.53 15.65 22.37
N SER A 10 -4.78 15.76 21.92
CA SER A 10 -5.23 15.15 20.66
C SER A 10 -4.54 15.77 19.44
N LEU A 11 -4.28 17.09 19.46
CA LEU A 11 -3.58 17.76 18.36
C LEU A 11 -2.12 17.31 18.27
N ALA A 12 -1.38 17.29 19.38
CA ALA A 12 0.01 16.85 19.40
C ALA A 12 0.18 15.37 18.95
N LYS A 13 -0.76 14.50 19.32
CA LYS A 13 -0.79 13.10 18.88
C LYS A 13 -1.04 12.98 17.38
N ASN A 14 -1.91 13.82 16.82
CA ASN A 14 -2.20 13.80 15.38
C ASN A 14 -0.99 14.28 14.55
N ASP A 15 -0.23 15.27 15.04
CA ASP A 15 0.95 15.77 14.35
C ASP A 15 2.08 14.73 14.32
N THR A 16 2.36 14.06 15.44
CA THR A 16 3.38 13.00 15.50
C THR A 16 3.03 11.80 14.62
N LEU A 17 1.76 11.38 14.60
CA LEU A 17 1.28 10.31 13.72
C LEU A 17 1.44 10.69 12.25
N ARG A 18 1.09 11.94 11.89
CA ARG A 18 1.24 12.47 10.54
C ARG A 18 2.70 12.46 10.09
N GLU A 19 3.63 12.89 10.94
CA GLU A 19 5.06 12.87 10.62
C GLU A 19 5.59 11.45 10.42
N SER A 20 5.25 10.53 11.31
CA SER A 20 5.65 9.11 11.20
C SER A 20 5.15 8.49 9.89
N ASN A 21 3.91 8.79 9.54
CA ASN A 21 3.29 8.42 8.30
C ASN A 21 4.12 8.97 7.11
N ILE A 22 4.45 10.27 7.07
CA ILE A 22 5.18 10.88 5.94
C ILE A 22 6.53 10.19 5.75
N GLN A 23 7.22 9.90 6.85
CA GLN A 23 8.50 9.18 6.82
C GLN A 23 8.35 7.78 6.22
N LEU A 24 7.25 7.08 6.51
CA LEU A 24 6.99 5.76 5.93
C LEU A 24 6.80 5.82 4.40
N ALA A 25 6.04 6.79 3.87
CA ALA A 25 5.90 6.94 2.41
C ALA A 25 7.20 7.37 1.73
N LYS A 26 7.99 8.25 2.37
CA LYS A 26 9.33 8.61 1.87
C LYS A 26 10.25 7.39 1.83
N ALA A 27 10.24 6.56 2.86
CA ALA A 27 11.02 5.34 2.89
C ALA A 27 10.57 4.34 1.81
N SER A 28 9.26 4.19 1.58
CA SER A 28 8.73 3.38 0.48
C SER A 28 9.22 3.87 -0.88
N LEU A 29 9.15 5.19 -1.13
CA LEU A 29 9.66 5.80 -2.37
C LEU A 29 11.16 5.55 -2.58
N LEU A 30 11.96 5.75 -1.53
CA LEU A 30 13.40 5.49 -1.56
C LEU A 30 13.70 4.01 -1.83
N THR A 31 12.89 3.11 -1.28
CA THR A 31 13.00 1.66 -1.53
C THR A 31 12.72 1.35 -3.00
N ALA A 32 11.61 1.84 -3.54
CA ALA A 32 11.26 1.64 -4.95
C ALA A 32 12.34 2.19 -5.89
N LEU A 33 12.85 3.40 -5.61
CA LEU A 33 13.93 4.01 -6.37
C LEU A 33 15.21 3.18 -6.32
N ALA A 34 15.61 2.72 -5.13
CA ALA A 34 16.80 1.90 -4.96
C ALA A 34 16.70 0.55 -5.68
N LEU A 35 15.53 -0.09 -5.64
CA LEU A 35 15.27 -1.33 -6.38
C LEU A 35 15.42 -1.12 -7.90
N ILE A 36 14.89 -0.02 -8.43
CA ILE A 36 14.98 0.29 -9.87
C ILE A 36 16.40 0.64 -10.27
N ILE A 37 17.10 1.47 -9.50
CA ILE A 37 18.53 1.78 -9.77
C ILE A 37 19.36 0.50 -9.72
N SER A 38 19.13 -0.36 -8.73
CA SER A 38 19.79 -1.68 -8.65
C SER A 38 19.49 -2.53 -9.88
N ALA A 39 18.24 -2.55 -10.36
CA ALA A 39 17.85 -3.28 -11.56
C ALA A 39 18.60 -2.77 -12.80
N ILE A 40 18.68 -1.45 -12.98
CA ILE A 40 19.37 -0.81 -14.10
C ILE A 40 20.88 -1.10 -14.05
N VAL A 41 21.51 -0.95 -12.88
CA VAL A 41 22.95 -1.26 -12.74
C VAL A 41 23.21 -2.74 -13.02
N GLN A 42 22.37 -3.62 -12.49
CA GLN A 42 22.51 -5.07 -12.68
C GLN A 42 22.29 -5.47 -14.14
N SER A 43 21.30 -4.90 -14.82
CA SER A 43 21.05 -5.19 -16.24
C SER A 43 22.22 -4.79 -17.13
N HIS A 44 22.89 -3.67 -16.83
CA HIS A 44 24.04 -3.19 -17.60
C HIS A 44 25.36 -3.90 -17.28
N LYS A 45 25.56 -4.36 -16.05
CA LYS A 45 26.85 -4.92 -15.61
C LYS A 45 26.91 -6.45 -15.64
N TYR A 46 25.83 -7.11 -15.24
CA TYR A 46 25.83 -8.55 -15.01
C TYR A 46 24.77 -9.29 -15.83
N GLY A 47 23.89 -8.54 -16.50
CA GLY A 47 22.67 -9.07 -17.11
C GLY A 47 21.63 -9.37 -16.04
N LEU A 48 20.42 -8.83 -16.23
CA LEU A 48 19.29 -9.08 -15.34
C LEU A 48 18.32 -10.01 -16.06
N SER A 49 18.06 -11.18 -15.49
CA SER A 49 17.08 -12.09 -16.08
C SER A 49 15.67 -11.47 -15.97
N VAL A 50 14.80 -11.79 -16.92
CA VAL A 50 13.38 -11.38 -16.87
C VAL A 50 12.71 -11.88 -15.58
N PHE A 51 13.10 -13.06 -15.11
CA PHE A 51 12.64 -13.61 -13.84
C PHE A 51 12.97 -12.70 -12.65
N ASP A 52 14.23 -12.24 -12.53
CA ASP A 52 14.63 -11.33 -11.45
C ASP A 52 13.89 -10.00 -11.53
N ALA A 53 13.75 -9.46 -12.75
CA ALA A 53 13.07 -8.20 -12.98
C ALA A 53 11.59 -8.27 -12.57
N LEU A 54 10.92 -9.42 -12.76
CA LEU A 54 9.56 -9.65 -12.28
C LEU A 54 9.47 -9.70 -10.75
N ILE A 55 10.47 -10.28 -10.08
CA ILE A 55 10.54 -10.26 -8.61
C ILE A 55 10.71 -8.82 -8.13
N LEU A 56 11.63 -8.05 -8.72
CA LEU A 56 11.84 -6.64 -8.39
C LEU A 56 10.56 -5.83 -8.63
N LEU A 57 9.84 -6.10 -9.72
CA LEU A 57 8.56 -5.45 -10.02
C LEU A 57 7.50 -5.74 -8.93
N ASN A 58 7.40 -6.98 -8.45
CA ASN A 58 6.51 -7.32 -7.34
C ASN A 58 6.94 -6.65 -6.02
N LEU A 59 8.25 -6.52 -5.77
CA LEU A 59 8.76 -5.78 -4.60
C LEU A 59 8.42 -4.28 -4.68
N CYS A 60 8.50 -3.68 -5.87
CA CYS A 60 8.03 -2.31 -6.09
C CYS A 60 6.53 -2.18 -5.79
N TRP A 61 5.70 -3.14 -6.19
CA TRP A 61 4.28 -3.18 -5.83
C TRP A 61 4.05 -3.24 -4.32
N ILE A 62 4.82 -4.07 -3.60
CA ILE A 62 4.73 -4.16 -2.13
C ILE A 62 5.08 -2.81 -1.49
N ALA A 63 6.13 -2.13 -1.98
CA ALA A 63 6.51 -0.80 -1.51
C ALA A 63 5.38 0.21 -1.77
N VAL A 64 4.83 0.24 -2.98
CA VAL A 64 3.69 1.09 -3.38
C VAL A 64 2.49 0.86 -2.44
N VAL A 65 2.06 -0.39 -2.28
CA VAL A 65 0.94 -0.78 -1.40
C VAL A 65 1.20 -0.40 0.06
N GLY A 66 2.43 -0.57 0.55
CA GLY A 66 2.83 -0.13 1.89
C GLY A 66 2.70 1.38 2.08
N GLY A 67 3.13 2.17 1.09
CA GLY A 67 3.05 3.63 1.10
C GLY A 67 1.62 4.20 1.12
N PHE A 68 0.62 3.42 0.72
CA PHE A 68 -0.79 3.83 0.76
C PHE A 68 -1.43 3.82 2.13
N THR A 69 -1.05 2.85 2.96
CA THR A 69 -1.64 2.65 4.29
C THR A 69 -1.77 3.96 5.08
N PRO A 70 -0.71 4.79 5.21
CA PRO A 70 -0.82 6.04 5.95
C PRO A 70 -1.77 7.05 5.29
N ILE A 71 -1.80 7.14 3.95
CA ILE A 71 -2.66 8.08 3.20
C ILE A 71 -4.13 7.79 3.47
N LEU A 72 -4.50 6.51 3.37
CA LEU A 72 -5.88 6.09 3.58
C LEU A 72 -6.25 6.15 5.05
N SER A 73 -5.32 5.87 5.97
CA SER A 73 -5.57 6.10 7.41
C SER A 73 -5.87 7.57 7.73
N ALA A 74 -5.17 8.51 7.06
CA ALA A 74 -5.40 9.94 7.22
C ALA A 74 -6.75 10.38 6.63
N LEU A 75 -7.11 9.88 5.44
CA LEU A 75 -8.41 10.14 4.79
C LEU A 75 -9.58 9.59 5.62
N MET A 76 -9.37 8.47 6.31
CA MET A 76 -10.40 7.83 7.14
C MET A 76 -10.42 8.33 8.59
N SER A 77 -9.57 9.29 8.96
CA SER A 77 -9.57 9.83 10.33
C SER A 77 -10.93 10.44 10.67
N PRO A 78 -11.45 10.28 11.90
CA PRO A 78 -12.76 10.84 12.29
C PRO A 78 -12.86 12.34 12.01
N ASP A 79 -11.81 13.10 12.32
CA ASP A 79 -11.73 14.55 12.04
C ASP A 79 -11.88 14.87 10.55
N HIS A 80 -11.40 13.98 9.67
CA HIS A 80 -11.53 14.13 8.24
C HIS A 80 -12.95 13.76 7.79
N LEU A 81 -13.49 12.65 8.27
CA LEU A 81 -14.86 12.22 8.00
C LEU A 81 -15.90 13.24 8.46
N ASP A 82 -15.70 13.89 9.61
CA ASP A 82 -16.59 14.95 10.10
C ASP A 82 -16.52 16.20 9.23
N ARG A 83 -15.32 16.59 8.79
CA ARG A 83 -15.14 17.69 7.83
C ARG A 83 -15.81 17.38 6.50
N LEU A 84 -15.68 16.13 6.03
CA LEU A 84 -16.38 15.67 4.84
C LEU A 84 -17.88 15.68 5.03
N ALA A 85 -18.41 15.15 6.13
CA ALA A 85 -19.83 15.15 6.43
C ALA A 85 -20.39 16.59 6.45
N HIS A 86 -19.68 17.52 7.08
CA HIS A 86 -20.05 18.94 7.06
C HIS A 86 -20.00 19.53 5.65
N HIS A 87 -18.95 19.27 4.88
CA HIS A 87 -18.81 19.74 3.50
C HIS A 87 -19.91 19.18 2.57
N TRP A 88 -20.28 17.91 2.78
CA TRP A 88 -21.28 17.18 2.01
C TRP A 88 -22.72 17.37 2.50
N SER A 89 -22.93 17.99 3.66
CA SER A 89 -24.27 18.22 4.23
C SER A 89 -25.17 19.07 3.34
N SER A 90 -24.60 19.92 2.48
CA SER A 90 -25.37 20.71 1.52
C SER A 90 -25.71 19.86 0.29
N ARG A 91 -26.99 19.79 -0.10
CA ARG A 91 -27.42 19.07 -1.30
C ARG A 91 -26.70 19.63 -2.53
N PRO A 92 -26.06 18.79 -3.36
CA PRO A 92 -25.46 19.25 -4.60
C PRO A 92 -26.55 19.46 -5.66
N ASP A 93 -26.61 20.66 -6.24
CA ASP A 93 -27.64 21.02 -7.23
C ASP A 93 -27.37 20.45 -8.64
N SER A 94 -26.17 19.88 -8.88
CA SER A 94 -25.81 19.29 -10.18
C SER A 94 -24.69 18.25 -10.08
N LEU A 95 -24.58 17.36 -11.08
CA LEU A 95 -23.49 16.38 -11.19
C LEU A 95 -22.11 17.05 -11.28
N GLY A 96 -22.02 18.22 -11.92
CA GLY A 96 -20.80 19.04 -11.93
C GLY A 96 -20.41 19.53 -10.55
N ALA A 97 -21.39 19.90 -9.69
CA ALA A 97 -21.13 20.26 -8.31
C ALA A 97 -20.65 19.06 -7.47
N VAL A 98 -21.18 17.86 -7.72
CA VAL A 98 -20.70 16.62 -7.08
C VAL A 98 -19.24 16.35 -7.46
N LEU A 99 -18.91 16.36 -8.75
CA LEU A 99 -17.54 16.12 -9.22
C LEU A 99 -16.56 17.18 -8.70
N ARG A 100 -16.96 18.45 -8.71
CA ARG A 100 -16.13 19.54 -8.17
C ARG A 100 -15.90 19.38 -6.67
N ARG A 101 -16.90 18.94 -5.91
CA ARG A 101 -16.78 18.67 -4.46
C ARG A 101 -15.90 17.46 -4.15
N ILE A 102 -16.01 16.40 -4.95
CA ILE A 102 -15.08 15.26 -4.88
C ILE A 102 -13.66 15.77 -5.16
N TRP A 103 -13.48 16.57 -6.20
CA TRP A 103 -12.19 17.14 -6.55
C TRP A 103 -11.61 17.99 -5.40
N SER A 104 -12.35 18.97 -4.87
CA SER A 104 -11.89 19.81 -3.75
C SER A 104 -11.59 18.98 -2.50
N THR A 105 -12.41 17.97 -2.21
CA THR A 105 -12.19 17.03 -1.11
C THR A 105 -10.84 16.32 -1.20
N PHE A 106 -10.39 15.93 -2.40
CA PHE A 106 -9.12 15.23 -2.54
C PHE A 106 -7.92 16.17 -2.62
N PHE A 107 -8.06 17.30 -3.32
CA PHE A 107 -6.94 18.17 -3.69
C PHE A 107 -6.74 19.40 -2.78
N ASP A 108 -7.77 19.89 -2.09
CA ASP A 108 -7.65 21.12 -1.29
C ASP A 108 -7.12 20.91 0.13
N LEU A 109 -6.72 19.69 0.49
CA LEU A 109 -6.12 19.42 1.80
C LEU A 109 -4.59 19.60 1.75
N PRO A 110 -4.01 20.57 2.46
CA PRO A 110 -2.56 20.83 2.40
C PRO A 110 -1.66 19.64 2.78
N PRO A 111 -2.05 18.70 3.68
CA PRO A 111 -1.28 17.47 3.87
C PRO A 111 -1.36 16.53 2.66
N THR A 112 -2.51 16.42 1.98
CA THR A 112 -2.75 15.38 0.97
C THR A 112 -1.90 15.58 -0.28
N LEU A 113 -1.48 16.81 -0.59
CA LEU A 113 -0.68 17.06 -1.80
C LEU A 113 0.72 16.41 -1.73
N GLU A 114 1.43 16.54 -0.60
CA GLU A 114 2.75 15.90 -0.42
C GLU A 114 2.62 14.37 -0.51
N TRP A 115 1.57 13.83 0.12
CA TRP A 115 1.24 12.41 0.09
C TRP A 115 0.95 11.87 -1.30
N LEU A 116 0.05 12.56 -2.01
CA LEU A 116 -0.33 12.23 -3.37
C LEU A 116 0.88 12.33 -4.30
N TYR A 117 1.77 13.29 -4.09
CA TYR A 117 3.00 13.42 -4.85
C TYR A 117 3.97 12.24 -4.63
N LEU A 118 4.22 11.87 -3.38
CA LEU A 118 5.08 10.72 -3.04
C LEU A 118 4.52 9.42 -3.61
N LEU A 119 3.21 9.25 -3.51
CA LEU A 119 2.51 8.09 -4.05
C LEU A 119 2.56 8.05 -5.58
N TYR A 120 2.25 9.17 -6.22
CA TYR A 120 2.30 9.31 -7.67
C TYR A 120 3.70 8.99 -8.21
N SER A 121 4.72 9.50 -7.54
CA SER A 121 6.12 9.24 -7.88
C SER A 121 6.45 7.74 -7.81
N ASN A 122 5.94 7.03 -6.80
CA ASN A 122 6.09 5.58 -6.71
C ASN A 122 5.46 4.84 -7.90
N PHE A 123 4.23 5.23 -8.31
CA PHE A 123 3.60 4.62 -9.49
C PHE A 123 4.37 4.90 -10.77
N ILE A 124 4.81 6.12 -11.00
CA ILE A 124 5.58 6.45 -12.21
C ILE A 124 6.84 5.61 -12.27
N LEU A 125 7.60 5.55 -11.16
CA LEU A 125 8.84 4.80 -11.10
C LEU A 125 8.61 3.31 -11.39
N MET A 126 7.65 2.70 -10.69
CA MET A 126 7.27 1.30 -10.91
C MET A 126 6.80 1.06 -12.35
N SER A 127 5.98 1.96 -12.89
CA SER A 127 5.41 1.82 -14.24
C SER A 127 6.44 2.02 -15.32
N GLY A 128 7.35 2.98 -15.16
CA GLY A 128 8.50 3.16 -16.04
C GLY A 128 9.37 1.90 -16.08
N PHE A 129 9.66 1.33 -14.91
CA PHE A 129 10.40 0.07 -14.82
C PHE A 129 9.65 -1.10 -15.50
N ALA A 130 8.36 -1.23 -15.25
CA ALA A 130 7.55 -2.30 -15.85
C ALA A 130 7.42 -2.16 -17.37
N LEU A 131 7.24 -0.93 -17.88
CA LEU A 131 7.18 -0.65 -19.31
C LEU A 131 8.52 -0.95 -19.98
N TRP A 132 9.63 -0.56 -19.36
CA TRP A 132 10.97 -0.88 -19.84
C TRP A 132 11.18 -2.40 -19.93
N LEU A 133 10.81 -3.16 -18.89
CA LEU A 133 10.86 -4.63 -18.87
C LEU A 133 9.98 -5.27 -19.96
N MET A 134 8.75 -4.79 -20.13
CA MET A 134 7.75 -5.45 -20.98
C MET A 134 7.84 -5.04 -22.46
N HIS A 135 8.45 -3.90 -22.78
CA HIS A 135 8.61 -3.42 -24.14
C HIS A 135 9.42 -4.40 -25.00
N ASN A 136 10.51 -4.94 -24.48
CA ASN A 136 11.30 -5.99 -25.15
C ASN A 136 11.99 -6.90 -24.13
N PRO A 137 11.28 -7.92 -23.59
CA PRO A 137 11.83 -8.78 -22.54
C PRO A 137 13.04 -9.60 -23.03
N SER A 138 13.10 -9.96 -24.31
CA SER A 138 14.26 -10.63 -24.90
C SER A 138 15.51 -9.75 -24.99
N ALA A 139 15.35 -8.45 -25.25
CA ALA A 139 16.48 -7.52 -25.23
C ALA A 139 16.93 -7.17 -23.81
N PHE A 140 16.07 -7.40 -22.82
CA PHE A 140 16.36 -7.18 -21.41
C PHE A 140 17.26 -8.27 -20.82
N ASP A 141 17.07 -9.52 -21.27
CA ASP A 141 17.78 -10.69 -20.77
C ASP A 141 19.19 -10.79 -21.37
N HIS A 142 20.15 -10.19 -20.67
CA HIS A 142 21.58 -10.33 -20.98
C HIS A 142 22.26 -11.42 -20.13
N SER A 143 21.49 -12.32 -19.52
CA SER A 143 22.09 -13.42 -18.75
C SER A 143 22.79 -14.43 -19.67
N LEU A 144 23.79 -15.14 -19.13
CA LEU A 144 24.56 -16.15 -19.86
C LEU A 144 23.67 -17.25 -20.48
N ASN A 145 22.54 -17.55 -19.84
CA ASN A 145 21.55 -18.54 -20.28
C ASN A 145 20.17 -17.87 -20.33
N PRO A 146 19.78 -17.25 -21.46
CA PRO A 146 18.54 -16.50 -21.55
C PRO A 146 17.33 -17.46 -21.47
N CYS A 147 16.72 -17.53 -20.29
CA CYS A 147 15.53 -18.35 -20.00
C CYS A 147 14.22 -17.57 -20.18
N THR A 148 14.24 -16.46 -20.92
CA THR A 148 13.06 -15.61 -21.13
C THR A 148 11.85 -16.38 -21.69
N SER A 149 12.06 -17.32 -22.62
CA SER A 149 10.97 -18.09 -23.25
C SER A 149 10.30 -19.09 -22.31
N THR A 150 11.02 -19.56 -21.29
CA THR A 150 10.51 -20.49 -20.27
C THR A 150 10.01 -19.78 -19.02
N THR A 151 10.25 -18.48 -18.89
CA THR A 151 9.84 -17.72 -17.72
C THR A 151 8.31 -17.57 -17.68
N VAL A 152 7.70 -18.02 -16.59
CA VAL A 152 6.26 -17.95 -16.33
C VAL A 152 5.95 -17.04 -15.15
N PHE A 153 4.86 -16.30 -15.22
CA PHE A 153 4.35 -15.46 -14.13
C PHE A 153 3.09 -16.07 -13.55
N TRP A 154 3.00 -16.17 -12.21
CA TRP A 154 1.80 -16.71 -11.56
C TRP A 154 0.80 -15.59 -11.28
N ILE A 155 -0.38 -15.65 -11.89
CA ILE A 155 -1.45 -14.67 -11.68
C ILE A 155 -2.78 -15.40 -11.52
N LEU A 156 -3.49 -15.12 -10.42
CA LEU A 156 -4.83 -15.65 -10.13
C LEU A 156 -4.95 -17.17 -10.31
N GLY A 157 -3.95 -17.93 -9.83
CA GLY A 157 -3.96 -19.39 -9.91
C GLY A 157 -3.49 -19.99 -11.25
N ARG A 158 -3.13 -19.16 -12.23
CA ARG A 158 -2.63 -19.62 -13.53
C ARG A 158 -1.19 -19.19 -13.75
N LEU A 159 -0.41 -20.06 -14.41
CA LEU A 159 0.90 -19.72 -14.92
C LEU A 159 0.74 -19.18 -16.34
N VAL A 160 1.26 -17.98 -16.57
CA VAL A 160 1.20 -17.28 -17.86
C VAL A 160 2.62 -17.04 -18.33
N ASN A 161 2.93 -17.45 -19.56
CA ASN A 161 4.25 -17.19 -20.13
C ASN A 161 4.44 -15.67 -20.34
N VAL A 162 5.56 -15.14 -19.86
CA VAL A 162 5.89 -13.71 -19.94
C VAL A 162 6.03 -13.24 -21.39
N THR A 163 6.39 -14.15 -22.31
CA THR A 163 6.50 -13.86 -23.74
C THR A 163 5.16 -13.82 -24.46
N SER A 164 4.06 -14.23 -23.81
CA SER A 164 2.72 -14.19 -24.41
C SER A 164 2.34 -12.76 -24.81
N ALA A 165 2.01 -12.56 -26.08
CA ALA A 165 1.68 -11.24 -26.62
C ALA A 165 0.50 -10.59 -25.88
N GLY A 166 -0.53 -11.38 -25.55
CA GLY A 166 -1.69 -10.88 -24.80
C GLY A 166 -1.34 -10.44 -23.38
N PHE A 167 -0.49 -11.19 -22.69
CA PHE A 167 -0.03 -10.83 -21.35
C PHE A 167 0.81 -9.55 -21.36
N ARG A 168 1.75 -9.45 -22.30
CA ARG A 168 2.59 -8.26 -22.47
C ARG A 168 1.76 -7.02 -22.81
N ALA A 169 0.83 -7.14 -23.76
CA ALA A 169 -0.07 -6.05 -24.13
C ALA A 169 -0.88 -5.57 -22.92
N ALA A 170 -1.46 -6.51 -22.15
CA ALA A 170 -2.23 -6.18 -20.94
C ALA A 170 -1.39 -5.44 -19.90
N LEU A 171 -0.16 -5.89 -19.63
CA LEU A 171 0.73 -5.22 -18.68
C LEU A 171 1.16 -3.84 -19.20
N ILE A 172 1.56 -3.71 -20.47
CA ILE A 172 1.92 -2.41 -21.05
C ILE A 172 0.76 -1.43 -20.95
N THR A 173 -0.46 -1.84 -21.29
CA THR A 173 -1.65 -1.00 -21.13
C THR A 173 -1.86 -0.61 -19.67
N LEU A 174 -1.81 -1.57 -18.74
CA LEU A 174 -1.98 -1.31 -17.32
C LEU A 174 -0.96 -0.31 -16.77
N TYR A 175 0.33 -0.50 -17.07
CA TYR A 175 1.38 0.40 -16.58
C TYR A 175 1.41 1.75 -17.31
N SER A 176 0.91 1.83 -18.55
CA SER A 176 0.72 3.12 -19.23
C SER A 176 -0.38 3.94 -18.55
N LEU A 177 -1.46 3.30 -18.10
CA LEU A 177 -2.49 3.97 -17.30
C LEU A 177 -1.91 4.51 -15.99
N PHE A 178 -0.95 3.79 -15.39
CA PHE A 178 -0.31 4.22 -14.16
C PHE A 178 0.65 5.42 -14.30
N LEU A 179 0.97 5.84 -15.52
CA LEU A 179 1.70 7.09 -15.77
C LEU A 179 0.80 8.32 -15.67
N VAL A 180 -0.54 8.15 -15.70
CA VAL A 180 -1.48 9.27 -15.66
C VAL A 180 -1.91 9.52 -14.19
N PRO A 181 -1.51 10.64 -13.57
CA PRO A 181 -1.75 10.87 -12.14
C PRO A 181 -3.22 10.76 -11.73
N GLY A 182 -4.13 11.31 -12.54
CA GLY A 182 -5.58 11.24 -12.27
C GLY A 182 -6.13 9.81 -12.28
N VAL A 183 -5.60 8.96 -13.16
CA VAL A 183 -6.00 7.55 -13.25
C VAL A 183 -5.48 6.76 -12.04
N ASN A 184 -4.29 7.07 -11.55
CA ASN A 184 -3.73 6.44 -10.34
C ASN A 184 -4.66 6.63 -9.14
N ILE A 185 -5.08 7.88 -8.91
CA ILE A 185 -5.99 8.20 -7.79
C ILE A 185 -7.29 7.41 -7.94
N LEU A 186 -7.86 7.36 -9.15
CA LEU A 186 -9.10 6.62 -9.38
C LEU A 186 -8.93 5.12 -9.14
N ILE A 187 -7.88 4.49 -9.72
CA ILE A 187 -7.62 3.06 -9.55
C ILE A 187 -7.45 2.71 -8.08
N VAL A 188 -6.75 3.55 -7.32
CA VAL A 188 -6.56 3.38 -5.88
C VAL A 188 -7.86 3.41 -5.13
N LEU A 189 -8.70 4.41 -5.40
CA LEU A 189 -10.00 4.53 -4.75
C LEU A 189 -10.88 3.32 -5.07
N VAL A 190 -10.84 2.83 -6.32
CA VAL A 190 -11.58 1.64 -6.73
C VAL A 190 -11.05 0.38 -6.05
N ILE A 191 -9.74 0.13 -6.07
CA ILE A 191 -9.11 -1.02 -5.39
C ILE A 191 -9.42 -0.99 -3.90
N TRP A 192 -9.28 0.19 -3.29
CA TRP A 192 -9.58 0.36 -1.88
C TRP A 192 -11.05 0.07 -1.59
N ALA A 193 -11.99 0.64 -2.35
CA ALA A 193 -13.41 0.36 -2.17
C ALA A 193 -13.73 -1.14 -2.34
N MET A 194 -13.11 -1.79 -3.34
CA MET A 194 -13.26 -3.22 -3.63
C MET A 194 -12.73 -4.13 -2.51
N ILE A 195 -11.69 -3.73 -1.77
CA ILE A 195 -11.16 -4.53 -0.66
C ILE A 195 -11.82 -4.14 0.66
N TYR A 196 -12.00 -2.84 0.90
CA TYR A 196 -12.52 -2.28 2.14
C TYR A 196 -13.99 -2.61 2.34
N LEU A 197 -14.86 -2.41 1.33
CA LEU A 197 -16.30 -2.65 1.50
C LEU A 197 -16.59 -4.11 1.86
N PRO A 198 -16.03 -5.14 1.18
CA PRO A 198 -16.22 -6.52 1.59
C PRO A 198 -15.59 -6.81 2.97
N SER A 199 -14.42 -6.24 3.28
CA SER A 199 -13.80 -6.39 4.59
C SER A 199 -14.70 -5.86 5.70
N CYS A 200 -15.31 -4.69 5.51
CA CYS A 200 -16.32 -4.15 6.42
C CYS A 200 -17.51 -5.09 6.53
N VAL A 201 -18.10 -5.56 5.42
CA VAL A 201 -19.27 -6.44 5.47
C VAL A 201 -18.96 -7.77 6.17
N LEU A 202 -17.78 -8.35 5.96
CA LEU A 202 -17.38 -9.64 6.54
C LEU A 202 -16.95 -9.54 8.00
N ILE A 203 -16.23 -8.48 8.36
CA ILE A 203 -15.63 -8.34 9.70
C ILE A 203 -16.59 -7.62 10.65
N TRP A 204 -17.47 -6.75 10.15
CA TRP A 204 -18.39 -5.98 10.99
C TRP A 204 -19.28 -6.86 11.88
N PRO A 205 -19.89 -7.95 11.39
CA PRO A 205 -20.68 -8.84 12.26
C PRO A 205 -19.81 -9.47 13.35
N LEU A 206 -18.60 -9.92 13.01
CA LEU A 206 -17.66 -10.51 13.97
C LEU A 206 -17.26 -9.48 15.04
N LEU A 207 -16.84 -8.28 14.63
CA LEU A 207 -16.46 -7.19 15.54
C LEU A 207 -17.64 -6.81 16.44
N TRP A 208 -18.85 -6.71 15.87
CA TRP A 208 -20.06 -6.40 16.62
C TRP A 208 -20.34 -7.46 17.68
N THR A 209 -20.22 -8.74 17.35
CA THR A 209 -20.41 -9.83 18.34
C THR A 209 -19.36 -9.81 19.44
N LEU A 210 -18.10 -9.54 19.11
CA LEU A 210 -17.01 -9.43 20.09
C LEU A 210 -17.20 -8.23 21.02
N LEU A 211 -17.58 -7.07 20.48
CA LEU A 211 -17.87 -5.87 21.25
C LEU A 211 -19.10 -6.07 22.14
N TRP A 212 -20.15 -6.71 21.62
CA TRP A 212 -21.33 -7.06 22.40
C TRP A 212 -20.99 -8.01 23.55
N PHE A 213 -20.18 -9.04 23.29
CA PHE A 213 -19.74 -9.99 24.31
C PHE A 213 -18.89 -9.29 25.38
N TRP A 214 -17.94 -8.44 24.97
CA TRP A 214 -17.13 -7.65 25.89
C TRP A 214 -17.99 -6.75 26.80
N ASP A 215 -18.92 -5.99 26.22
CA ASP A 215 -19.76 -5.03 26.94
C ASP A 215 -20.74 -5.70 27.91
N ASN A 216 -21.33 -6.85 27.54
CA ASN A 216 -22.39 -7.48 28.31
C ASN A 216 -21.88 -8.57 29.27
N VAL A 217 -20.73 -9.18 29.00
CA VAL A 217 -20.22 -10.31 29.79
C VAL A 217 -18.99 -9.91 30.60
N ILE A 218 -17.98 -9.32 29.96
CA ILE A 218 -16.69 -9.04 30.59
C ILE A 218 -16.74 -7.74 31.39
N HIS A 219 -17.21 -6.66 30.78
CA HIS A 219 -17.18 -5.32 31.36
C HIS A 219 -17.91 -5.22 32.72
N PRO A 220 -19.11 -5.82 32.92
CA PRO A 220 -19.81 -5.76 34.20
C PRO A 220 -19.04 -6.44 35.34
N CYS A 221 -18.13 -7.36 35.02
CA CYS A 221 -17.32 -8.08 36.00
C CYS A 221 -16.08 -7.29 36.46
N LEU A 222 -15.75 -6.17 35.80
CA LEU A 222 -14.59 -5.35 36.15
C LEU A 222 -15.00 -4.25 37.14
N PRO A 223 -14.31 -4.09 38.28
CA PRO A 223 -14.60 -3.02 39.24
C PRO A 223 -14.39 -1.66 38.57
N HIS A 224 -15.44 -0.84 38.49
CA HIS A 224 -15.43 0.44 37.77
C HIS A 224 -14.81 1.57 38.62
N PRO A 225 -13.61 2.08 38.30
CA PRO A 225 -13.08 3.28 38.91
C PRO A 225 -13.66 4.48 38.13
N GLY A 226 -14.83 4.97 38.54
CA GLY A 226 -15.39 6.31 38.29
C GLY A 226 -15.04 7.08 37.00
N ALA A 227 -15.11 6.49 35.80
CA ALA A 227 -14.72 7.18 34.57
C ALA A 227 -15.82 7.24 33.49
N LEU A 228 -15.81 8.36 32.76
CA LEU A 228 -16.68 8.75 31.64
C LEU A 228 -16.95 7.62 30.65
N ASN A 229 -18.15 7.65 30.07
CA ASN A 229 -18.75 6.65 29.19
C ASN A 229 -17.77 6.13 28.10
N PRO A 230 -17.08 5.00 28.33
CA PRO A 230 -15.93 4.55 27.53
C PRO A 230 -16.36 3.79 26.26
N ARG A 231 -17.66 3.77 25.96
CA ARG A 231 -18.24 2.92 24.94
C ARG A 231 -17.94 3.41 23.52
N SER A 232 -18.03 4.72 23.27
CA SER A 232 -17.76 5.27 21.93
C SER A 232 -16.29 5.18 21.56
N GLU A 233 -15.38 5.58 22.45
CA GLU A 233 -13.92 5.56 22.18
C GLU A 233 -13.40 4.15 21.87
N ARG A 234 -13.90 3.11 22.54
CA ARG A 234 -13.48 1.72 22.29
C ARG A 234 -13.94 1.18 20.93
N ILE A 235 -15.15 1.52 20.49
CA ILE A 235 -15.66 1.13 19.17
C ILE A 235 -14.82 1.79 18.08
N PHE A 236 -14.48 3.08 18.24
CA PHE A 236 -13.61 3.78 17.31
C PHE A 236 -12.19 3.20 17.28
N ALA A 237 -11.63 2.83 18.44
CA ALA A 237 -10.31 2.20 18.52
C ALA A 237 -10.28 0.82 17.82
N GLY A 238 -11.32 -0.01 18.00
CA GLY A 238 -11.45 -1.29 17.30
C GLY A 238 -11.56 -1.14 15.79
N LEU A 239 -12.28 -0.12 15.31
CA LEU A 239 -12.36 0.18 13.88
C LEU A 239 -11.04 0.70 13.32
N ASP A 240 -10.27 1.44 14.10
CA ASP A 240 -8.95 1.94 13.70
C ASP A 240 -7.96 0.78 13.49
N MET A 241 -8.03 -0.27 14.31
CA MET A 241 -7.23 -1.50 14.14
C MET A 241 -7.55 -2.28 12.85
N LEU A 242 -8.75 -2.13 12.28
CA LEU A 242 -9.14 -2.80 11.04
C LEU A 242 -8.72 -2.05 9.78
N ARG A 243 -8.40 -0.75 9.88
CA ARG A 243 -7.96 0.07 8.73
C ARG A 243 -6.74 -0.46 7.98
N PRO A 244 -5.70 -1.02 8.62
CA PRO A 244 -4.55 -1.55 7.88
C PRO A 244 -4.82 -2.89 7.20
N LEU A 245 -5.89 -3.61 7.56
CA LEU A 245 -6.12 -4.99 7.13
C LEU A 245 -6.18 -5.17 5.60
N PRO A 246 -6.88 -4.32 4.82
CA PRO A 246 -6.85 -4.39 3.36
C PRO A 246 -5.44 -4.41 2.76
N PHE A 247 -4.52 -3.63 3.32
CA PHE A 247 -3.14 -3.54 2.84
C PHE A 247 -2.32 -4.76 3.25
N VAL A 248 -2.53 -5.27 4.46
CA VAL A 248 -1.91 -6.53 4.89
C VAL A 248 -2.34 -7.67 3.98
N ILE A 249 -3.63 -7.74 3.62
CA ILE A 249 -4.16 -8.72 2.68
C ILE A 249 -3.53 -8.53 1.29
N ALA A 250 -3.51 -7.31 0.76
CA ALA A 250 -2.93 -7.02 -0.55
C ALA A 250 -1.44 -7.38 -0.62
N ASN A 251 -0.65 -7.00 0.39
CA ASN A 251 0.77 -7.37 0.48
C ASN A 251 0.96 -8.89 0.62
N SER A 252 0.11 -9.57 1.39
CA SER A 252 0.15 -11.02 1.52
C SER A 252 -0.11 -11.72 0.18
N ILE A 253 -1.07 -11.21 -0.61
CA ILE A 253 -1.34 -11.72 -1.97
C ILE A 253 -0.11 -11.53 -2.86
N LEU A 254 0.52 -10.35 -2.85
CA LEU A 254 1.75 -10.09 -3.63
C LEU A 254 2.92 -10.99 -3.22
N ILE A 255 3.08 -11.26 -1.92
CA ILE A 255 4.09 -12.20 -1.40
C ILE A 255 3.80 -13.62 -1.90
N VAL A 256 2.55 -14.07 -1.86
CA VAL A 256 2.16 -15.39 -2.37
C VAL A 256 2.39 -15.48 -3.88
N ILE A 257 2.02 -14.46 -4.65
CA ILE A 257 2.28 -14.36 -6.09
C ILE A 257 3.78 -14.49 -6.37
N THR A 258 4.60 -13.75 -5.63
CA THR A 258 6.06 -13.79 -5.77
C THR A 258 6.61 -15.18 -5.46
N ARG A 259 6.19 -15.80 -4.35
CA ARG A 259 6.62 -17.14 -3.96
C ARG A 259 6.24 -18.20 -5.00
N LYS A 260 5.01 -18.15 -5.51
CA LYS A 260 4.52 -19.09 -6.53
C LYS A 260 5.23 -18.89 -7.87
N THR A 261 5.50 -17.64 -8.24
CA THR A 261 6.31 -17.30 -9.41
C THR A 261 7.74 -17.83 -9.26
N ILE A 262 8.37 -17.67 -8.09
CA ILE A 262 9.69 -18.25 -7.80
C ILE A 262 9.65 -19.76 -8.03
N HIS A 263 8.74 -20.47 -7.36
CA HIS A 263 8.66 -21.93 -7.43
C HIS A 263 8.42 -22.48 -8.85
N ALA A 264 7.67 -21.76 -9.68
CA ALA A 264 7.37 -22.18 -11.05
C ALA A 264 8.55 -22.02 -12.03
N ASN A 265 9.56 -21.23 -11.68
CA ASN A 265 10.72 -20.96 -12.54
C ASN A 265 12.02 -21.60 -12.03
N ILE A 266 11.97 -22.40 -10.96
CA ILE A 266 13.13 -23.15 -10.46
C ILE A 266 13.34 -24.35 -11.40
N ILE A 267 14.02 -24.12 -12.52
CA ILE A 267 14.50 -25.22 -13.38
C ILE A 267 15.97 -25.56 -13.08
N ASP A 268 16.75 -24.69 -12.43
CA ASP A 268 18.06 -25.08 -11.87
C ASP A 268 18.56 -24.00 -10.89
N LEU A 269 18.64 -24.33 -9.60
CA LEU A 269 19.26 -23.47 -8.58
C LEU A 269 20.22 -24.31 -7.74
N GLU A 270 21.35 -24.69 -8.35
CA GLU A 270 22.56 -25.11 -7.62
C GLU A 270 23.28 -23.92 -6.94
N GLY A 271 22.66 -22.74 -6.82
CA GLY A 271 23.24 -21.58 -6.13
C GLY A 271 22.18 -20.72 -5.44
N GLN A 272 21.85 -21.05 -4.18
CA GLN A 272 20.98 -20.24 -3.30
C GLN A 272 21.69 -19.01 -2.71
N GLU A 273 22.51 -18.32 -3.50
CA GLU A 273 23.09 -17.06 -3.02
C GLU A 273 22.05 -15.94 -3.13
N TRP A 274 21.87 -15.21 -2.02
CA TRP A 274 20.99 -14.06 -1.95
C TRP A 274 21.43 -13.04 -2.99
N ARG A 275 20.53 -12.68 -3.92
CA ARG A 275 20.87 -11.71 -4.97
C ARG A 275 20.97 -10.31 -4.38
N LEU A 276 21.88 -9.51 -4.93
CA LEU A 276 22.18 -8.14 -4.50
C LEU A 276 20.92 -7.30 -4.21
N GLY A 277 19.91 -7.38 -5.09
CA GLY A 277 18.65 -6.66 -4.92
C GLY A 277 17.85 -7.05 -3.67
N GLN A 278 17.88 -8.33 -3.25
CA GLN A 278 17.23 -8.79 -2.02
C GLN A 278 17.98 -8.29 -0.78
N ILE A 279 19.32 -8.28 -0.83
CA ILE A 279 20.16 -7.74 0.24
C ILE A 279 19.91 -6.24 0.40
N PHE A 280 19.90 -5.48 -0.70
CA PHE A 280 19.59 -4.04 -0.66
C PHE A 280 18.17 -3.77 -0.13
N ALA A 281 17.17 -4.54 -0.56
CA ALA A 281 15.81 -4.41 -0.04
C ALA A 281 15.76 -4.61 1.48
N LEU A 282 16.46 -5.63 2.00
CA LEU A 282 16.57 -5.88 3.44
C LEU A 282 17.29 -4.76 4.18
N VAL A 283 18.42 -4.29 3.65
CA VAL A 283 19.19 -3.18 4.26
C VAL A 283 18.34 -1.91 4.34
N ILE A 284 17.57 -1.60 3.29
CA ILE A 284 16.71 -0.43 3.28
C ILE A 284 15.52 -0.62 4.23
N ALA A 285 14.94 -1.82 4.29
CA ALA A 285 13.84 -2.13 5.21
C ALA A 285 14.23 -2.07 6.71
N ILE A 286 15.52 -2.19 7.03
CA ILE A 286 16.02 -2.03 8.41
C ILE A 286 15.79 -0.61 8.92
N PHE A 287 15.92 0.43 8.08
CA PHE A 287 15.79 1.83 8.56
C PHE A 287 14.39 2.16 9.09
N PRO A 288 13.28 1.86 8.39
CA PRO A 288 11.93 2.01 8.94
C PRO A 288 11.68 1.10 10.14
N ALA A 289 12.20 -0.13 10.15
CA ALA A 289 12.02 -1.03 11.28
C ALA A 289 12.68 -0.49 12.56
N LEU A 290 13.87 0.10 12.43
CA LEU A 290 14.59 0.73 13.53
C LEU A 290 13.88 1.99 14.03
N SER A 291 13.26 2.80 13.15
CA SER A 291 12.52 3.99 13.58
C SER A 291 11.27 3.61 14.39
N VAL A 292 10.52 2.59 13.95
CA VAL A 292 9.36 2.05 14.69
C VAL A 292 9.81 1.46 16.03
N LEU A 293 10.90 0.69 16.06
CA LEU A 293 11.44 0.13 17.31
C LEU A 293 11.87 1.22 18.31
N ARG A 294 12.39 2.35 17.84
CA ARG A 294 12.71 3.49 18.71
C ARG A 294 11.45 4.15 19.27
N GLN A 295 10.39 4.27 18.47
CA GLN A 295 9.10 4.81 18.92
C GLN A 295 8.43 3.92 19.97
N LEU A 296 8.62 2.60 19.91
CA LEU A 296 8.05 1.66 20.90
C LEU A 296 8.80 1.64 22.24
N LYS A 297 10.03 2.17 22.29
CA LYS A 297 10.88 2.17 23.50
C LYS A 297 10.80 3.47 24.30
N GLY A 298 10.23 4.53 23.74
CA GLY A 298 10.05 5.83 24.39
C GLY A 298 8.62 6.04 24.84
#